data_AF-A0A7D7RJM9-F1
#
_entry.id   AF-A0A7D7RJM9-F1
#
_cell.length_a   1.000
_cell.length_b   1.000
_cell.length_c   1.000
_cell.angle_alpha   90.00
_cell.angle_beta   90.00
_cell.angle_gamma   90.00
#
_symmetry.space_group_name_H-M   'P 1'
#
loop_
_entity.id
_entity.type
_entity.pdbx_description
1 polymer ?
#
loop_
_entity_poly.entity_id
_entity_poly.type
_entity_poly.pdbx_seq_one_letter_code
_entity_poly.pdbx_strand_id
1 'polypeptide(L)'
;MKYILPFTALFLASCSSSNDKCDCTQQRWERTVEYQGTTSTVYAATPWTGQGTEVAIGSDDCTMDGTIASSGVETSTVLPNGNTKKDEYEFRVTCN
;
A
#
# COMPACT_ATOMS: atom_id res chain seq x y z
N MET A 1 23.91 -28.15 26.34
CA MET A 1 22.76 -27.67 27.12
C MET A 1 22.36 -26.29 26.61
N LYS A 2 21.04 -26.00 26.68
CA LYS A 2 20.30 -24.76 26.35
C LYS A 2 21.11 -23.46 26.54
N TYR A 3 20.92 -22.39 25.77
CA TYR A 3 19.76 -21.48 25.88
C TYR A 3 19.33 -20.87 24.52
N ILE A 4 18.06 -21.09 24.16
CA ILE A 4 17.32 -20.30 23.18
C ILE A 4 16.75 -19.11 23.96
N LEU A 5 17.08 -17.89 23.54
CA LEU A 5 16.48 -16.65 24.04
C LEU A 5 15.14 -16.42 23.32
N PRO A 6 13.97 -16.46 24.00
CA PRO A 6 12.74 -15.98 23.40
C PRO A 6 12.73 -14.46 23.47
N PHE A 7 12.86 -13.80 22.31
CA PHE A 7 12.50 -12.38 22.18
C PHE A 7 10.98 -12.26 22.19
N THR A 8 10.42 -12.32 23.39
CA THR A 8 9.02 -11.99 23.66
C THR A 8 8.90 -10.47 23.69
N ALA A 9 8.61 -9.86 22.55
CA ALA A 9 8.09 -8.49 22.53
C ALA A 9 6.56 -8.57 22.56
N LEU A 10 6.03 -8.80 23.74
CA LEU A 10 4.62 -8.62 24.04
C LEU A 10 4.39 -7.12 24.23
N PHE A 11 4.10 -6.38 23.16
CA PHE A 11 3.57 -5.02 23.29
C PHE A 11 2.05 -5.10 23.47
N LEU A 12 1.65 -5.29 24.72
CA LEU A 12 0.30 -4.98 25.20
C LEU A 12 0.31 -3.53 25.71
N ALA A 13 -0.15 -2.61 24.87
CA ALA A 13 -0.63 -1.28 25.23
C ALA A 13 -1.41 -0.78 24.02
N SER A 14 -2.65 -0.33 24.07
CA SER A 14 -3.59 -0.08 25.16
C SER A 14 -4.96 -0.01 24.52
N CYS A 15 -5.96 -0.68 25.07
CA CYS A 15 -7.35 -0.42 24.69
C CYS A 15 -7.73 0.94 25.29
N SER A 16 -7.59 2.02 24.51
CA SER A 16 -8.25 3.28 24.82
C SER A 16 -9.69 3.12 24.34
N SER A 17 -10.62 2.90 25.27
CA SER A 17 -12.04 3.05 24.96
C SER A 17 -12.36 4.54 24.86
N SER A 18 -12.02 5.13 23.72
CA SER A 18 -12.73 6.30 23.24
C SER A 18 -13.71 5.82 22.17
N ASN A 19 -14.96 6.28 22.23
CA ASN A 19 -15.93 6.12 21.15
C ASN A 19 -15.55 7.04 19.96
N ASP A 20 -14.25 7.13 19.66
CA ASP A 20 -13.73 7.83 18.49
C ASP A 20 -13.88 6.84 17.34
N LYS A 21 -15.07 6.83 16.72
CA LYS A 21 -15.21 6.16 15.43
C LYS A 21 -14.24 6.86 14.50
N CYS A 22 -13.18 6.16 14.07
CA CYS A 22 -12.34 6.69 13.02
C CYS A 22 -13.16 6.79 11.74
N ASP A 23 -13.01 7.86 10.99
CA ASP A 23 -13.60 7.97 9.66
C ASP A 23 -12.52 7.66 8.63
N CYS A 24 -12.53 6.42 8.13
CA CYS A 24 -11.55 6.01 7.13
C CYS A 24 -11.95 6.46 5.71
N THR A 25 -10.99 7.03 5.01
CA THR A 25 -11.04 7.33 3.59
C THR A 25 -9.98 6.53 2.84
N GLN A 26 -10.12 6.43 1.52
CA GLN A 26 -9.08 5.94 0.65
C GLN A 26 -8.81 6.92 -0.49
N GLN A 27 -7.56 7.02 -0.93
CA GLN A 27 -7.17 7.74 -2.13
C GLN A 27 -6.45 6.82 -3.09
N ARG A 28 -6.71 6.99 -4.40
CA ARG A 28 -5.95 6.30 -5.43
C ARG A 28 -4.58 6.95 -5.60
N TRP A 29 -3.54 6.14 -5.68
CA TRP A 29 -2.18 6.53 -5.99
C TRP A 29 -1.74 5.77 -7.23
N GLU A 30 -1.01 6.43 -8.11
CA GLU A 30 -0.54 5.84 -9.35
C GLU A 30 0.95 6.08 -9.57
N ARG A 31 1.57 5.15 -10.30
CA ARG A 31 2.92 5.31 -10.86
C ARG A 31 3.06 4.55 -12.16
N THR A 32 4.07 4.94 -12.93
CA THR A 32 4.54 4.17 -14.08
C THR A 32 5.84 3.47 -13.72
N VAL A 33 5.95 2.18 -14.03
CA VAL A 33 7.14 1.35 -13.81
C VAL A 33 7.56 0.68 -15.11
N GLU A 34 8.85 0.74 -15.43
CA GLU A 34 9.47 -0.05 -16.49
C GLU A 34 10.23 -1.22 -15.85
N TYR A 35 9.87 -2.43 -16.26
CA TYR A 35 10.50 -3.68 -15.85
C TYR A 35 11.44 -4.18 -16.93
N GLN A 36 12.60 -4.69 -16.53
CA GLN A 36 13.58 -5.24 -17.45
C GLN A 36 13.07 -6.54 -18.08
N GLY A 37 12.92 -6.55 -19.40
CA GLY A 37 12.41 -7.72 -20.13
C GLY A 37 11.01 -8.16 -19.67
N THR A 38 10.90 -9.46 -19.41
CA THR A 38 9.73 -10.13 -18.80
C THR A 38 9.93 -10.43 -17.30
N THR A 39 10.99 -9.90 -16.68
CA THR A 39 11.30 -10.13 -15.27
C THR A 39 10.55 -9.16 -14.35
N SER A 40 10.58 -9.41 -13.04
CA SER A 40 10.09 -8.48 -12.02
C SER A 40 11.13 -7.44 -11.58
N THR A 41 12.27 -7.35 -12.28
CA THR A 41 13.31 -6.37 -11.97
C THR A 41 12.91 -4.99 -12.48
N VAL A 42 12.80 -4.02 -11.57
CA VAL A 42 12.51 -2.62 -11.91
C VAL A 42 13.74 -1.98 -12.55
N TYR A 43 13.58 -1.47 -13.77
CA TYR A 43 14.59 -0.68 -14.47
C TYR A 43 14.45 0.82 -14.14
N ALA A 44 13.21 1.32 -14.18
CA ALA A 44 12.88 2.70 -13.85
C ALA A 44 11.46 2.79 -13.29
N ALA A 45 11.19 3.77 -12.43
CA ALA A 45 9.85 4.05 -11.92
C ALA A 45 9.66 5.54 -11.66
N THR A 46 8.46 6.05 -11.92
CA THR A 46 8.05 7.35 -11.43
C THR A 46 7.71 7.27 -9.94
N PRO A 47 7.81 8.36 -9.18
CA PRO A 47 7.25 8.40 -7.83
C PRO A 47 5.73 8.14 -7.89
N TRP A 48 5.21 7.58 -6.80
CA TRP A 48 3.77 7.49 -6.58
C TRP A 48 3.16 8.90 -6.48
N THR A 49 2.05 9.10 -7.18
CA THR A 49 1.32 10.37 -7.19
C THR A 49 -0.14 10.13 -6.83
N GLY A 50 -0.64 10.83 -5.81
CA GLY A 50 -2.04 10.78 -5.41
C GLY A 50 -2.94 11.36 -6.51
N GLN A 51 -4.03 10.65 -6.80
CA GLN A 51 -5.01 11.00 -7.84
C GLN A 51 -6.37 11.29 -7.21
N GLY A 52 -7.02 12.34 -7.70
CA GLY A 52 -8.39 12.69 -7.29
C GLY A 52 -8.53 13.01 -5.80
N THR A 53 -9.79 12.97 -5.34
CA THR A 53 -10.17 13.23 -3.94
C THR A 53 -10.27 11.92 -3.17
N GLU A 54 -10.00 11.98 -1.87
CA GLU A 54 -10.29 10.90 -0.93
C GLU A 54 -11.77 10.50 -0.95
N VAL A 55 -12.02 9.20 -0.82
CA VAL A 55 -13.37 8.61 -0.81
C VAL A 55 -13.58 7.86 0.50
N ALA A 56 -14.67 8.15 1.21
CA ALA A 56 -15.02 7.43 2.43
C ALA A 56 -15.25 5.93 2.14
N ILE A 57 -14.66 5.06 2.96
CA ILE A 57 -14.82 3.60 2.83
C ILE A 57 -15.75 2.99 3.90
N GLY A 58 -16.29 3.83 4.79
CA GLY A 58 -17.29 3.41 5.78
C GLY A 58 -16.77 2.45 6.85
N SER A 59 -15.46 2.48 7.12
CA SER A 59 -14.82 1.72 8.19
C SER A 59 -14.53 2.63 9.38
N ASP A 60 -14.80 2.13 10.59
CA ASP A 60 -14.37 2.71 11.86
C ASP A 60 -13.18 1.98 12.50
N ASP A 61 -12.53 1.09 11.74
CA ASP A 61 -11.32 0.40 12.15
C ASP A 61 -10.09 1.29 11.92
N CYS A 62 -9.71 2.03 12.97
CA CYS A 62 -8.51 2.87 12.98
C CYS A 62 -7.22 2.10 12.66
N THR A 63 -7.21 0.76 12.78
CA THR A 63 -6.01 -0.04 12.44
C THR A 63 -5.74 -0.11 10.94
N MET A 64 -6.69 0.34 10.11
CA MET A 64 -6.53 0.44 8.66
C MET A 64 -5.71 1.66 8.22
N ASP A 65 -5.40 2.60 9.10
CA ASP A 65 -4.61 3.78 8.74
C ASP A 65 -3.24 3.39 8.16
N GLY A 66 -2.87 3.99 7.02
CA GLY A 66 -1.62 3.70 6.32
C GLY A 66 -1.59 2.36 5.57
N THR A 67 -2.69 1.61 5.53
CA THR A 67 -2.77 0.35 4.77
C THR A 67 -3.07 0.58 3.28
N ILE A 68 -2.86 -0.46 2.47
CA ILE A 68 -3.30 -0.51 1.07
C ILE A 68 -4.59 -1.33 1.01
N ALA A 69 -5.70 -0.68 0.66
CA ALA A 69 -6.99 -1.34 0.51
C ALA A 69 -7.05 -2.26 -0.72
N SER A 70 -6.44 -1.83 -1.83
CA SER A 70 -6.27 -2.64 -3.04
C SER A 70 -5.16 -2.08 -3.91
N SER A 71 -4.60 -2.92 -4.80
CA SER A 71 -3.57 -2.52 -5.74
C SER A 71 -3.69 -3.31 -7.04
N GLY A 72 -3.21 -2.76 -8.15
CA GLY A 72 -3.27 -3.43 -9.44
C GLY A 72 -2.42 -2.77 -10.53
N VAL A 73 -2.58 -3.31 -11.73
CA VAL A 73 -1.96 -2.81 -12.96
C VAL A 73 -3.09 -2.40 -13.90
N GLU A 74 -3.13 -1.11 -14.26
CA GLU A 74 -4.11 -0.56 -15.20
C GLU A 74 -3.74 -0.93 -16.64
N THR A 75 -2.47 -0.72 -17.01
CA THR A 75 -1.95 -1.01 -18.34
C THR A 75 -0.65 -1.79 -18.26
N SER A 76 -0.40 -2.66 -19.24
CA SER A 76 0.86 -3.39 -19.38
C SER A 76 1.22 -3.45 -20.86
N THR A 77 2.34 -2.84 -21.23
CA THR A 77 2.79 -2.73 -22.62
C THR A 77 4.24 -3.21 -22.75
N VAL A 78 4.51 -4.10 -23.70
CA VAL A 78 5.87 -4.46 -24.06
C VAL A 78 6.45 -3.38 -24.97
N LEU A 79 7.57 -2.80 -24.56
CA LEU A 79 8.29 -1.76 -25.28
C LEU A 79 9.18 -2.37 -26.39
N PRO A 80 9.56 -1.59 -27.42
CA PRO A 80 10.42 -2.07 -28.50
C PRO A 80 11.81 -2.59 -28.05
N ASN A 81 12.29 -2.14 -26.89
CA ASN A 81 13.54 -2.60 -26.28
C ASN A 81 13.39 -3.95 -25.53
N GLY A 82 12.19 -4.55 -25.54
CA GLY A 82 11.86 -5.79 -24.86
C GLY A 82 11.45 -5.64 -23.39
N ASN A 83 11.57 -4.44 -22.81
CA ASN A 83 11.11 -4.16 -21.45
C ASN A 83 9.58 -4.09 -21.39
N THR A 84 9.03 -4.22 -20.18
CA THR A 84 7.59 -4.09 -19.95
C THR A 84 7.29 -2.84 -19.16
N LYS A 85 6.54 -1.90 -19.74
CA LYS A 85 5.99 -0.74 -19.05
C LYS A 85 4.65 -1.11 -18.42
N LYS A 86 4.48 -0.81 -17.14
CA LYS A 86 3.22 -0.97 -16.41
C LYS A 86 2.81 0.34 -15.76
N ASP A 87 1.53 0.67 -15.89
CA ASP A 87 0.92 1.73 -15.08
C ASP A 87 0.22 1.05 -13.89
N GLU A 88 0.75 1.27 -12.69
CA GLU A 88 0.35 0.62 -11.45
C GLU A 88 -0.48 1.59 -10.60
N TYR A 89 -1.44 1.05 -9.85
CA TYR A 89 -2.22 1.80 -8.89
C TYR A 89 -2.31 1.09 -7.55
N GLU A 90 -2.53 1.88 -6.50
CA GLU A 90 -2.89 1.39 -5.18
C GLU A 90 -3.85 2.37 -4.49
N PHE A 91 -4.77 1.87 -3.69
CA PHE A 91 -5.65 2.67 -2.85
C PHE A 91 -5.08 2.68 -1.45
N ARG A 92 -4.60 3.85 -1.01
CA ARG A 92 -4.06 4.04 0.34
C ARG A 92 -5.15 4.53 1.26
N VAL A 93 -5.23 3.94 2.45
CA VAL A 93 -6.23 4.26 3.46
C VAL A 93 -5.64 5.28 4.44
N THR A 94 -6.47 6.27 4.78
CA THR A 94 -6.20 7.25 5.85
C THR A 94 -7.38 7.20 6.81
N CYS A 95 -7.14 7.06 8.11
CA CYS A 95 -8.19 7.09 9.13
C CYS A 95 -7.88 8.17 10.17
N ASN A 96 -8.87 9.01 10.48
CA ASN A 96 -8.74 10.11 11.44
C ASN A 96 -9.92 10.16 12.42
#